data_AF-A0AA46NLM6-F1
#
_entry.id   AF-A0AA46NLM6-F1
#
_cell.length_a   1.000
_cell.length_b   1.000
_cell.length_c   1.000
_cell.angle_alpha   90.00
_cell.angle_beta   90.00
_cell.angle_gamma   90.00
#
_symmetry.space_group_name_H-M   'P 1'
#
loop_
_entity.id
_entity.type
_entity.pdbx_description
1 polymer ?
#
loop_
_entity_poly.entity_id
_entity_poly.type
_entity_poly.pdbx_seq_one_letter_code
_entity_poly.pdbx_strand_id
1 'polypeptide(L)'
;MKYWIIAAITLVVGVFYFIHQSNEADSERLKQAEIAYKQKISQEKAAEVQAKKDIAEQKAQAELSRIKENQLAAQKQSESQKAQITLAETKVREKLLDPDSAKFRNQNGNCGEVNSKNRMGGYVGFSRYIYFPDDGTVAIESDASDSIYTTNIMNSLWKAKCS
;
A
#
# COMPACT_ATOMS: atom_id res chain seq x y z
N MET A 1 20.72 33.73 -91.87
CA MET A 1 21.58 32.79 -91.10
C MET A 1 21.94 33.30 -89.70
N LYS A 2 22.50 34.51 -89.51
CA LYS A 2 22.97 35.00 -88.19
C LYS A 2 21.90 35.20 -87.09
N TYR A 3 20.69 35.66 -87.42
CA TYR A 3 19.65 35.95 -86.41
C TYR A 3 19.02 34.70 -85.76
N TRP A 4 18.96 33.58 -86.48
CA TRP A 4 18.47 32.30 -85.94
C TRP A 4 19.39 31.72 -84.86
N ILE A 5 20.70 31.95 -84.98
CA ILE A 5 21.69 31.54 -83.97
C ILE A 5 21.47 32.33 -82.67
N ILE A 6 21.21 33.63 -82.77
CA ILE A 6 20.95 34.49 -81.60
C ILE A 6 19.62 34.09 -80.92
N ALA A 7 18.58 33.80 -81.71
CA ALA A 7 17.31 33.29 -81.19
C ALA A 7 17.45 31.93 -80.49
N ALA A 8 18.27 31.02 -81.04
CA ALA A 8 18.55 29.73 -80.40
C ALA A 8 19.30 29.87 -79.07
N ILE A 9 20.31 30.74 -79.01
CA ILE A 9 21.09 30.97 -77.78
C ILE A 9 20.21 31.56 -76.68
N THR A 10 19.36 32.53 -76.99
CA THR A 10 18.44 33.14 -76.00
C THR A 10 17.42 32.14 -75.48
N LEU A 11 16.91 31.23 -76.32
CA LEU A 11 16.05 30.13 -75.90
C LEU A 11 16.77 29.16 -74.95
N VAL A 12 18.00 28.75 -75.28
CA VAL A 12 18.79 27.83 -74.44
C VAL A 12 19.08 28.45 -73.07
N VAL A 13 19.47 29.72 -73.02
CA VAL A 13 19.71 30.43 -71.75
C VAL A 13 18.42 30.55 -70.92
N GLY A 14 17.28 30.84 -71.55
CA GLY A 14 15.98 30.87 -70.86
C GLY A 14 15.57 29.53 -70.27
N VAL A 15 15.77 28.43 -71.01
CA VAL A 15 15.50 27.07 -70.53
C VAL A 15 16.44 26.68 -69.39
N PHE A 16 17.72 27.03 -69.47
CA PHE A 16 18.70 26.73 -68.41
C PHE A 16 18.40 27.50 -67.12
N TYR A 17 18.01 28.78 -67.24
CA TYR A 17 17.55 29.59 -66.11
C TYR A 17 16.31 28.97 -65.44
N PHE A 18 15.34 28.53 -66.25
CA PHE A 18 14.14 27.86 -65.75
C PHE A 18 14.45 26.53 -65.04
N ILE A 19 15.33 25.70 -65.61
CA ILE A 19 15.78 24.42 -65.00
C ILE A 19 16.49 24.68 -63.67
N HIS A 20 17.38 25.66 -63.60
CA HIS A 20 18.07 26.03 -62.37
C HIS A 20 17.08 26.48 -61.29
N GLN A 21 16.13 27.36 -61.66
CA GLN A 21 15.11 27.86 -60.74
C GLN A 21 14.15 26.77 -60.26
N SER A 22 13.79 25.80 -61.10
CA SER A 22 12.94 24.67 -60.68
C SER A 22 13.67 23.71 -59.73
N ASN A 23 14.97 23.50 -59.93
CA ASN A 23 15.76 22.55 -59.14
C ASN A 23 16.03 23.07 -57.70
N GLU A 24 16.13 24.39 -57.54
CA GLU A 24 16.31 25.04 -56.23
C GLU A 24 15.06 24.86 -55.34
N ALA A 25 13.86 25.08 -55.90
CA ALA A 25 12.58 24.90 -55.21
C ALA A 25 12.31 23.45 -54.79
N ASP A 26 12.73 22.47 -55.60
CA ASP A 26 12.59 21.04 -55.25
C ASP A 26 13.57 20.64 -54.13
N SER A 27 14.78 21.21 -54.08
CA SER A 27 15.75 20.93 -53.02
C SER A 27 15.28 21.36 -51.63
N GLU A 28 14.56 22.47 -51.53
CA GLU A 28 14.01 22.98 -50.27
C GLU A 28 12.82 22.14 -49.79
N ARG A 29 11.94 21.74 -50.72
CA ARG A 29 10.82 20.84 -50.43
C ARG A 29 11.28 19.49 -49.90
N LEU A 30 12.35 18.94 -50.48
CA LEU A 30 12.96 17.69 -50.01
C LEU A 30 13.52 17.84 -48.59
N LYS A 31 14.24 18.93 -48.30
CA LYS A 31 14.74 19.23 -46.93
C LYS A 31 13.60 19.42 -45.93
N GLN A 32 12.55 20.13 -46.31
CA GLN A 32 11.38 20.35 -45.47
C GLN A 32 10.62 19.04 -45.20
N ALA A 33 10.50 18.16 -46.19
CA ALA A 33 9.94 16.82 -46.04
C ALA A 33 10.78 15.94 -45.11
N GLU A 34 12.12 16.00 -45.18
CA GLU A 34 13.01 15.28 -44.28
C GLU A 34 12.89 15.77 -42.82
N ILE A 35 12.84 17.09 -42.61
CA ILE A 35 12.65 17.69 -41.29
C ILE A 35 11.29 17.27 -40.72
N ALA A 36 10.22 17.38 -41.51
CA ALA A 36 8.88 16.97 -41.09
C ALA A 36 8.82 15.47 -40.75
N TYR A 37 9.50 14.61 -41.52
CA TYR A 37 9.59 13.18 -41.23
C TYR A 37 10.36 12.91 -39.92
N LYS A 38 11.53 13.52 -39.74
CA LYS A 38 12.32 13.41 -38.50
C LYS A 38 11.55 13.92 -37.28
N GLN A 39 10.79 15.01 -37.44
CA GLN A 39 9.91 15.55 -36.39
C GLN A 39 8.78 14.59 -36.04
N LYS A 40 8.15 13.93 -37.02
CA LYS A 40 7.13 12.91 -36.75
C LYS A 40 7.71 11.73 -35.97
N ILE A 41 8.87 11.21 -36.39
CA ILE A 41 9.54 10.10 -35.69
C ILE A 41 9.96 10.50 -34.26
N SER A 42 10.43 11.72 -34.04
CA SER A 42 10.78 12.18 -32.68
C SER A 42 9.55 12.36 -31.80
N GLN A 43 8.41 12.81 -32.36
CA GLN A 43 7.13 12.90 -31.66
C GLN A 43 6.56 11.52 -31.32
N GLU A 44 6.60 10.55 -32.26
CA GLU A 44 6.15 9.18 -32.01
C GLU A 44 6.97 8.52 -30.90
N LYS A 45 8.31 8.65 -30.93
CA LYS A 45 9.18 8.16 -29.86
C LYS A 45 8.91 8.86 -28.52
N ALA A 46 8.68 10.17 -28.52
CA ALA A 46 8.34 10.91 -27.32
C ALA A 46 6.98 10.47 -26.75
N ALA A 47 5.99 10.23 -27.61
CA ALA A 47 4.67 9.74 -27.23
C ALA A 47 4.73 8.31 -26.66
N GLU A 48 5.52 7.41 -27.25
CA GLU A 48 5.74 6.06 -26.73
C GLU A 48 6.43 6.07 -25.36
N VAL A 49 7.45 6.92 -25.19
CA VAL A 49 8.14 7.08 -23.90
C VAL A 49 7.19 7.64 -22.85
N GLN A 50 6.37 8.64 -23.21
CA GLN A 50 5.39 9.21 -22.30
C GLN A 50 4.32 8.18 -21.91
N ALA A 51 3.77 7.44 -22.87
CA ALA A 51 2.81 6.38 -22.61
C ALA A 51 3.38 5.30 -21.67
N LYS A 52 4.64 4.90 -21.86
CA LYS A 52 5.32 3.94 -20.96
C LYS A 52 5.51 4.51 -19.56
N LYS A 53 5.85 5.79 -19.43
CA LYS A 53 5.98 6.47 -18.13
C LYS A 53 4.63 6.58 -17.43
N ASP A 54 3.59 7.03 -18.11
CA ASP A 54 2.25 7.16 -17.54
C ASP A 54 1.72 5.80 -17.06
N ILE A 55 1.94 4.73 -17.85
CA ILE A 55 1.59 3.35 -17.44
C ILE A 55 2.40 2.92 -16.22
N ALA A 56 3.70 3.22 -16.16
CA ALA A 56 4.54 2.88 -15.01
C ALA A 56 4.12 3.65 -13.75
N GLU A 57 3.78 4.93 -13.88
CA GLU A 57 3.28 5.77 -12.79
C GLU A 57 1.92 5.32 -12.30
N GLN A 58 0.98 5.01 -13.20
CA GLN A 58 -0.33 4.45 -12.83
C GLN A 58 -0.17 3.12 -12.09
N LYS A 59 0.73 2.24 -12.54
CA LYS A 59 1.03 0.98 -11.84
C LYS A 59 1.66 1.23 -10.47
N ALA A 60 2.60 2.16 -10.37
CA ALA A 60 3.23 2.51 -9.09
C ALA A 60 2.22 3.13 -8.12
N GLN A 61 1.31 3.98 -8.59
CA GLN A 61 0.24 4.57 -7.78
C GLN A 61 -0.77 3.51 -7.33
N ALA A 62 -1.16 2.59 -8.21
CA ALA A 62 -2.07 1.49 -7.87
C ALA A 62 -1.44 0.52 -6.85
N GLU A 63 -0.15 0.23 -6.96
CA GLU A 63 0.54 -0.61 -5.98
C GLU A 63 0.68 0.10 -4.63
N LEU A 64 1.00 1.40 -4.65
CA LEU A 64 1.09 2.22 -3.44
C LEU A 64 -0.26 2.31 -2.72
N SER A 65 -1.37 2.48 -3.44
CA SER A 65 -2.70 2.52 -2.83
C SER A 65 -3.05 1.19 -2.17
N ARG A 66 -2.75 0.06 -2.82
CA ARG A 66 -2.95 -1.28 -2.24
C ARG A 66 -2.11 -1.51 -0.98
N ILE A 67 -0.84 -1.11 -1.00
CA ILE A 67 0.03 -1.20 0.18
C ILE A 67 -0.53 -0.35 1.31
N LYS A 68 -0.95 0.89 1.02
CA LYS A 68 -1.51 1.80 2.02
C LYS A 68 -2.81 1.27 2.62
N GLU A 69 -3.69 0.69 1.80
CA GLU A 69 -4.93 0.05 2.25
C GLU A 69 -4.64 -1.16 3.15
N ASN A 70 -3.72 -2.04 2.76
CA ASN A 70 -3.31 -3.18 3.56
C ASN A 70 -2.69 -2.76 4.89
N GLN A 71 -1.84 -1.72 4.88
CA GLN A 71 -1.26 -1.14 6.08
C GLN A 71 -2.32 -0.54 6.99
N LEU A 72 -3.28 0.20 6.43
CA LEU A 72 -4.38 0.79 7.20
C LEU A 72 -5.28 -0.30 7.81
N ALA A 73 -5.56 -1.38 7.08
CA ALA A 73 -6.31 -2.51 7.58
C ALA A 73 -5.57 -3.21 8.73
N ALA A 74 -4.26 -3.46 8.57
CA ALA A 74 -3.43 -4.05 9.62
C ALA A 74 -3.32 -3.14 10.86
N GLN A 75 -3.22 -1.83 10.66
CA GLN A 75 -3.21 -0.83 11.74
C GLN A 75 -4.54 -0.83 12.49
N LYS A 76 -5.67 -0.76 11.79
CA LYS A 76 -7.01 -0.83 12.40
C LYS A 76 -7.22 -2.12 13.17
N GLN A 77 -6.76 -3.26 12.63
CA GLN A 77 -6.82 -4.53 13.32
C GLN A 77 -5.98 -4.51 14.60
N SER A 78 -4.74 -4.01 14.54
CA SER A 78 -3.86 -3.87 15.71
C SER A 78 -4.46 -2.95 16.79
N GLU A 79 -5.00 -1.80 16.39
CA GLU A 79 -5.68 -0.87 17.29
C GLU A 79 -6.91 -1.50 17.95
N SER A 80 -7.72 -2.23 17.17
CA SER A 80 -8.90 -2.93 17.69
C SER A 80 -8.53 -4.03 18.68
N GLN A 81 -7.44 -4.77 18.44
CA GLN A 81 -6.94 -5.79 19.35
C GLN A 81 -6.41 -5.14 20.63
N LYS A 82 -5.64 -4.05 20.51
CA LYS A 82 -5.10 -3.32 21.66
C LYS A 82 -6.22 -2.76 22.53
N ALA A 83 -7.26 -2.19 21.94
CA ALA A 83 -8.44 -1.70 22.65
C ALA A 83 -9.19 -2.82 23.39
N GLN A 84 -9.35 -3.99 22.75
CA GLN A 84 -9.95 -5.17 23.38
C GLN A 84 -9.13 -5.65 24.58
N ILE A 85 -7.80 -5.76 24.43
CA ILE A 85 -6.89 -6.16 25.52
C ILE A 85 -7.00 -5.15 26.68
N THR A 86 -6.96 -3.84 26.42
CA THR A 86 -7.09 -2.81 27.46
C THR A 86 -8.42 -2.90 28.21
N LEU A 87 -9.51 -3.19 27.50
CA LEU A 87 -10.82 -3.40 28.13
C LEU A 87 -10.82 -4.66 29.01
N ALA A 88 -10.29 -5.76 28.50
CA ALA A 88 -10.17 -7.01 29.25
C ALA A 88 -9.29 -6.83 30.51
N GLU A 89 -8.13 -6.19 30.39
CA GLU A 89 -7.26 -5.85 31.54
C GLU A 89 -8.01 -5.05 32.60
N THR A 90 -8.78 -4.04 32.18
CA THR A 90 -9.58 -3.20 33.08
C THR A 90 -10.59 -4.06 33.85
N LYS A 91 -11.31 -4.93 33.15
CA LYS A 91 -12.32 -5.80 33.76
C LYS A 91 -11.72 -6.86 34.65
N VAL A 92 -10.55 -7.40 34.30
CA VAL A 92 -9.81 -8.32 35.16
C VAL A 92 -9.34 -7.61 36.42
N ARG A 93 -8.79 -6.41 36.32
CA ARG A 93 -8.36 -5.59 37.47
C ARG A 93 -9.49 -5.40 38.49
N GLU A 94 -10.71 -5.15 38.04
CA GLU A 94 -11.89 -5.02 38.92
C GLU A 94 -12.19 -6.27 39.76
N LYS A 95 -11.70 -7.46 39.37
CA LYS A 95 -11.89 -8.73 40.09
C LYS A 95 -10.73 -9.12 41.00
N LEU A 96 -9.59 -8.43 40.88
CA LEU A 96 -8.40 -8.74 41.67
C LEU A 96 -8.49 -8.06 43.04
N LEU A 97 -7.88 -8.70 44.03
CA LEU A 97 -7.80 -8.15 45.38
C LEU A 97 -6.93 -6.87 45.43
N ASP A 98 -5.85 -6.84 44.67
CA ASP A 98 -4.97 -5.68 44.49
C ASP A 98 -4.87 -5.36 42.99
N PRO A 99 -5.76 -4.50 42.48
CA PRO A 99 -5.83 -4.15 41.05
C PRO A 99 -4.56 -3.48 40.53
N ASP A 100 -3.87 -2.69 41.37
CA ASP A 100 -2.73 -1.88 40.95
C ASP A 100 -1.46 -2.71 40.79
N SER A 101 -1.33 -3.83 41.53
CA SER A 101 -0.22 -4.76 41.33
C SER A 101 -0.39 -5.72 40.15
N ALA A 102 -1.52 -5.68 39.45
CA ALA A 102 -1.81 -6.62 38.37
C ALA A 102 -0.78 -6.53 37.24
N LYS A 103 -0.19 -7.68 36.92
CA LYS A 103 0.73 -7.89 35.81
C LYS A 103 0.09 -8.83 34.81
N PHE A 104 0.07 -8.43 33.55
CA PHE A 104 -0.53 -9.19 32.46
C PHE A 104 0.53 -9.72 31.50
N ARG A 105 0.31 -10.91 30.95
CA ARG A 105 1.16 -11.50 29.90
C ARG A 105 0.36 -12.45 29.01
N ASN A 106 0.96 -12.86 27.89
CA ASN A 106 0.37 -13.83 26.95
C ASN A 106 -1.06 -13.46 26.52
N GLN A 107 -1.29 -12.16 26.27
CA GLN A 107 -2.61 -11.61 25.98
C GLN A 107 -2.96 -11.75 24.51
N ASN A 108 -4.16 -12.22 24.22
CA ASN A 108 -4.74 -12.30 22.89
C ASN A 108 -6.23 -11.99 22.97
N GLY A 109 -6.62 -10.80 22.50
CA GLY A 109 -8.00 -10.32 22.62
C GLY A 109 -8.47 -10.27 24.07
N ASN A 110 -9.47 -11.07 24.40
CA ASN A 110 -10.08 -11.12 25.74
C ASN A 110 -9.45 -12.16 26.69
N CYS A 111 -8.41 -12.86 26.24
CA CYS A 111 -7.76 -13.92 26.99
C CYS A 111 -6.33 -13.55 27.35
N GLY A 112 -5.84 -14.06 28.46
CA GLY A 112 -4.44 -13.90 28.84
C GLY A 112 -4.13 -14.52 30.18
N GLU A 113 -2.99 -14.13 30.75
CA GLU A 113 -2.61 -14.50 32.10
C GLU A 113 -2.43 -13.25 32.96
N VAL A 114 -2.86 -13.34 34.22
CA VAL A 114 -2.75 -12.26 35.19
C VAL A 114 -2.11 -12.76 36.48
N ASN A 115 -1.29 -11.92 37.10
CA ASN A 115 -0.74 -12.14 38.43
C ASN A 115 -0.94 -10.88 39.27
N SER A 116 -1.40 -11.04 40.51
CA SER A 116 -1.59 -9.94 41.46
C SER A 116 -1.15 -10.34 42.86
N LYS A 117 -1.01 -9.35 43.73
CA LYS A 117 -0.73 -9.60 45.14
C LYS A 117 -1.98 -10.13 45.87
N ASN A 118 -1.74 -10.99 46.86
CA ASN A 118 -2.74 -11.43 47.82
C ASN A 118 -2.87 -10.45 49.02
N ARG A 119 -3.70 -10.80 50.02
CA ARG A 119 -3.92 -9.97 51.23
C ARG A 119 -2.63 -9.73 52.03
N MET A 120 -1.64 -10.60 51.90
CA MET A 120 -0.35 -10.51 52.57
C MET A 120 0.70 -9.75 51.72
N GLY A 121 0.32 -9.21 50.56
CA GLY A 121 1.19 -8.42 49.69
C GLY A 121 2.12 -9.23 48.78
N GLY A 122 2.01 -10.57 48.77
CA GLY A 122 2.81 -11.46 47.93
C GLY A 122 2.10 -11.82 46.63
N TYR A 123 2.85 -11.92 45.52
CA TYR A 123 2.33 -12.42 44.24
C TYR A 123 2.06 -13.92 44.34
N VAL A 124 0.91 -14.35 43.83
CA VAL A 124 0.46 -15.75 43.91
C VAL A 124 0.81 -16.59 42.69
N GLY A 125 1.25 -15.95 41.60
CA GLY A 125 1.55 -16.62 40.34
C GLY A 125 0.60 -16.17 39.24
N PHE A 126 0.98 -16.46 37.99
CA PHE A 126 0.13 -16.15 36.85
C PHE A 126 -0.99 -17.19 36.74
N SER A 127 -2.22 -16.71 36.66
CA SER A 127 -3.43 -17.50 36.42
C SER A 127 -4.05 -17.07 35.11
N ARG A 128 -4.60 -18.01 34.34
CA ARG A 128 -5.31 -17.68 33.10
C ARG A 128 -6.58 -16.90 33.40
N TYR A 129 -6.93 -15.97 32.52
CA TYR A 129 -8.20 -15.27 32.56
C TYR A 129 -8.88 -15.25 31.19
N ILE A 130 -10.21 -15.15 31.22
CA ILE A 130 -11.05 -14.94 30.04
C ILE A 130 -12.06 -13.85 30.39
N TYR A 131 -12.09 -12.79 29.60
CA TYR A 131 -13.14 -11.78 29.64
C TYR A 131 -14.24 -12.13 28.63
N PHE A 132 -15.49 -12.12 29.09
CA PHE A 132 -16.67 -12.35 28.25
C PHE A 132 -17.35 -11.01 27.98
N PRO A 133 -17.19 -10.41 26.79
CA PRO A 133 -17.78 -9.11 26.48
C PRO A 133 -19.32 -9.16 26.40
N ASP A 134 -19.91 -10.32 26.14
CA ASP A 134 -21.35 -10.50 25.98
C ASP A 134 -22.13 -10.21 27.28
N ASP A 135 -21.57 -10.61 28.43
CA ASP A 135 -22.19 -10.45 29.75
C ASP A 135 -21.31 -9.66 30.75
N GLY A 136 -20.13 -9.22 30.32
CA GLY A 136 -19.18 -8.46 31.14
C GLY A 136 -18.48 -9.29 32.22
N THR A 137 -18.60 -10.62 32.19
CA THR A 137 -18.00 -11.49 33.21
C THR A 137 -16.51 -11.74 32.96
N VAL A 138 -15.79 -12.05 34.03
CA VAL A 138 -14.37 -12.44 33.96
C VAL A 138 -14.22 -13.77 34.68
N ALA A 139 -13.70 -14.76 33.97
CA ALA A 139 -13.23 -16.00 34.54
C ALA A 139 -11.74 -15.87 34.84
N ILE A 140 -11.33 -16.14 36.08
CA ILE A 140 -9.92 -16.23 36.48
C ILE A 140 -9.72 -17.64 37.04
N GLU A 141 -8.72 -18.34 36.51
CA GLU A 141 -8.37 -19.69 36.93
C GLU A 141 -8.00 -19.74 38.40
N SER A 142 -8.46 -20.77 39.09
CA SER A 142 -8.10 -21.02 40.48
C SER A 142 -8.03 -22.52 40.76
N ASP A 143 -7.04 -22.91 41.55
CA ASP A 143 -6.87 -24.28 42.02
C ASP A 143 -7.71 -24.59 43.27
N ALA A 144 -8.48 -23.62 43.76
CA ALA A 144 -9.38 -23.81 44.88
C ALA A 144 -10.54 -24.75 44.49
N SER A 145 -10.83 -25.75 45.32
CA SER A 145 -11.83 -26.78 45.04
C SER A 145 -13.27 -26.26 45.02
N ASP A 146 -13.51 -25.09 45.60
CA ASP A 146 -14.78 -24.35 45.61
C ASP A 146 -14.89 -23.31 44.48
N SER A 147 -13.84 -23.13 43.67
CA SER A 147 -13.87 -22.21 42.54
C SER A 147 -14.72 -22.75 41.40
N ILE A 148 -15.51 -21.88 40.78
CA ILE A 148 -16.24 -22.17 39.53
C ILE A 148 -15.25 -22.38 38.37
N TYR A 149 -14.10 -21.70 38.40
CA TYR A 149 -13.12 -21.70 37.32
C TYR A 149 -11.89 -22.55 37.68
N THR A 150 -12.13 -23.81 38.00
CA THR A 150 -11.06 -24.81 38.20
C THR A 150 -10.25 -25.01 36.92
N THR A 151 -9.04 -25.56 37.05
CA THR A 151 -8.15 -25.90 35.92
C THR A 151 -8.87 -26.66 34.79
N ASN A 152 -9.73 -27.63 35.12
CA ASN A 152 -10.45 -28.44 34.14
C ASN A 152 -11.49 -27.63 33.36
N ILE A 153 -12.23 -26.77 34.06
CA ILE A 153 -13.22 -25.88 33.44
C ILE A 153 -12.50 -24.84 32.58
N MET A 154 -11.43 -24.24 33.12
CA MET A 154 -10.61 -23.27 32.39
C MET A 154 -10.01 -23.88 31.13
N ASN A 155 -9.49 -25.11 31.17
CA ASN A 155 -8.99 -25.79 29.98
C ASN A 155 -10.04 -25.90 28.86
N SER A 156 -11.28 -26.22 29.24
CA SER A 156 -12.39 -26.34 28.30
C SER A 156 -12.79 -24.98 27.71
N LEU A 157 -12.91 -23.96 28.56
CA LEU A 157 -13.24 -22.59 28.13
C LEU A 157 -12.13 -21.99 27.26
N TRP A 158 -10.87 -22.19 27.64
CA TRP A 158 -9.70 -21.70 26.91
C TRP A 158 -9.64 -22.30 25.50
N LYS A 159 -9.92 -23.60 25.37
CA LYS A 159 -10.01 -24.27 24.07
C LYS A 159 -11.13 -23.69 23.20
N ALA A 160 -12.24 -23.31 23.80
CA ALA A 160 -13.41 -22.80 23.07
C ALA A 160 -13.32 -21.31 22.70
N LYS A 161 -12.59 -20.50 23.49
CA LYS A 161 -12.64 -19.03 23.40
C LYS A 161 -11.30 -18.36 23.12
N CYS A 162 -10.18 -19.02 23.39
CA CYS A 162 -8.84 -18.42 23.37
C CYS A 162 -7.85 -19.13 22.44
N SER A 163 -8.32 -20.14 21.70
CA SER A 163 -7.53 -20.97 20.78
C SER A 163 -7.79 -20.61 19.33
#